data_AF-A0A645ADD8-F1
#
_entry.id   AF-A0A645ADD8-F1
#
_cell.length_a   1.000
_cell.length_b   1.000
_cell.length_c   1.000
_cell.angle_alpha   90.00
_cell.angle_beta   90.00
_cell.angle_gamma   90.00
#
_symmetry.space_group_name_H-M   'P 1'
#
loop_
_entity.id
_entity.type
_entity.pdbx_description
1 polymer ?
#
loop_
_entity_poly.entity_id
_entity_poly.type
_entity_poly.pdbx_seq_one_letter_code
_entity_poly.pdbx_strand_id
1 'polypeptide(L)'
;MNEAFERLLQRAEQLIERIESVLPKPLSEPDWGSSVAFRYRKRSSGHGSLEPVRHLSAMGLDELKEIDGQKEKIQRNTQQFVDGKPANNVLLTGARGTGKSSLIKACLNAYASKGLRLIEVDKADLTDLPDIVDVVSGRPEKFIVYCDDLSFEDGEASYKALKSILDGSVAASTPNVLIYATSNRRHLLPEYMKENLGYTHTDDGEVHPGEAVEEKISLSERFGLWVSFYPFSQEEYLTIVAQWLRSLGVPEAAIAEARPQALVWALERGSRSGRVAFQFARDFAGQQANG
;
A
#
# COMPACT_ATOMS: atom_id res chain seq x y z
N MET A 1 48.95 -12.45 34.54
CA MET A 1 47.48 -12.52 34.36
C MET A 1 47.09 -13.98 34.54
N ASN A 2 46.03 -14.30 35.27
CA ASN A 2 45.66 -15.69 35.55
C ASN A 2 45.02 -16.33 34.30
N GLU A 3 45.45 -17.52 33.89
CA GLU A 3 44.96 -18.20 32.68
C GLU A 3 43.44 -18.44 32.72
N ALA A 4 42.90 -18.66 33.91
CA ALA A 4 41.45 -18.76 34.14
C ALA A 4 40.71 -17.43 33.87
N PHE A 5 41.38 -16.29 34.12
CA PHE A 5 40.82 -14.95 33.87
C PHE A 5 40.81 -14.63 32.37
N GLU A 6 41.86 -15.00 31.62
CA GLU A 6 41.89 -14.86 30.16
C GLU A 6 40.81 -15.70 29.47
N ARG A 7 40.58 -16.94 29.92
CA ARG A 7 39.47 -17.77 29.40
C ARG A 7 38.09 -17.21 29.74
N LEU A 8 37.94 -16.57 30.91
CA LEU A 8 36.69 -15.90 31.28
C LEU A 8 36.44 -14.69 30.36
N LEU A 9 37.47 -13.87 30.12
CA LEU A 9 37.38 -12.72 29.21
C LEU A 9 37.01 -13.14 27.79
N GLN A 10 37.65 -14.18 27.24
CA GLN A 10 37.28 -14.69 25.90
C GLN A 10 35.85 -15.21 25.83
N ARG A 11 35.36 -15.89 26.88
CA ARG A 11 33.96 -16.34 26.94
C ARG A 11 32.98 -15.17 27.08
N ALA A 12 33.35 -14.14 27.82
CA ALA A 12 32.55 -12.92 27.95
C ALA A 12 32.49 -12.15 26.63
N GLU A 13 33.60 -11.98 25.91
CA GLU A 13 33.64 -11.38 24.57
C GLU A 13 32.76 -12.14 23.59
N GLN A 14 32.86 -13.48 23.52
CA GLN A 14 31.99 -14.29 22.67
C GLN A 14 30.52 -14.19 23.04
N LEU A 15 30.19 -14.03 24.33
CA LEU A 15 28.83 -13.82 24.78
C LEU A 15 28.34 -12.42 24.38
N ILE A 16 29.17 -11.39 24.53
CA ILE A 16 28.87 -10.01 24.15
C ILE A 16 28.64 -9.92 22.64
N GLU A 17 29.52 -10.48 21.81
CA GLU A 17 29.35 -10.52 20.36
C GLU A 17 28.06 -11.24 19.96
N ARG A 18 27.73 -12.36 20.63
CA ARG A 18 26.46 -13.05 20.41
C ARG A 18 25.28 -12.19 20.80
N ILE A 19 25.30 -11.56 21.98
CA ILE A 19 24.23 -10.67 22.43
C ILE A 19 24.07 -9.49 21.47
N GLU A 20 25.14 -8.80 21.08
CA GLU A 20 25.13 -7.72 20.09
C GLU A 20 24.61 -8.17 18.72
N SER A 21 24.79 -9.44 18.36
CA SER A 21 24.22 -10.01 17.14
C SER A 21 22.70 -10.23 17.20
N VAL A 22 22.13 -10.33 18.41
CA VAL A 22 20.68 -10.53 18.65
C VAL A 22 19.97 -9.27 19.17
N LEU A 23 20.70 -8.25 19.62
CA LEU A 23 20.10 -6.99 20.04
C LEU A 23 19.49 -6.26 18.83
N PRO A 24 18.28 -5.67 18.97
CA PRO A 24 17.68 -4.88 17.91
C PRO A 24 18.62 -3.70 17.58
N LYS A 25 19.24 -3.74 16.40
CA LYS A 25 19.98 -2.59 15.89
C LYS A 25 18.97 -1.55 15.36
N PRO A 26 19.26 -0.24 15.50
CA PRO A 26 18.46 0.80 14.88
C PRO A 26 18.29 0.51 13.39
N LEU A 27 17.14 0.88 12.82
CA LEU A 27 16.91 0.78 11.39
C LEU A 27 18.01 1.57 10.67
N SER A 28 18.70 0.91 9.73
CA SER A 28 19.80 1.52 8.99
C SER A 28 19.36 1.96 7.60
N GLU A 29 20.02 2.99 7.08
CA GLU A 29 19.79 3.46 5.72
C GLU A 29 20.21 2.39 4.68
N PRO A 30 19.36 2.06 3.70
CA PRO A 30 19.75 1.25 2.56
C PRO A 30 20.64 2.03 1.60
N ASP A 31 21.18 1.34 0.59
CA ASP A 31 21.69 2.03 -0.60
C ASP A 31 20.51 2.63 -1.39
N TRP A 32 20.27 3.92 -1.20
CA TRP A 32 19.21 4.66 -1.88
C TRP A 32 19.38 4.76 -3.39
N GLY A 33 20.59 4.49 -3.92
CA GLY A 33 20.85 4.41 -5.35
C GLY A 33 20.42 3.07 -5.98
N SER A 34 20.19 2.04 -5.16
CA SER A 34 19.90 0.69 -5.65
C SER A 34 18.48 0.50 -6.18
N SER A 35 17.53 1.33 -5.77
CA SER A 35 16.15 1.33 -6.29
C SER A 35 15.42 2.63 -5.97
N VAL A 36 14.30 2.87 -6.65
CA VAL A 36 13.36 3.95 -6.33
C VAL A 36 12.21 3.48 -5.42
N ALA A 37 12.10 2.18 -5.17
CA ALA A 37 11.20 1.63 -4.17
C ALA A 37 11.90 0.64 -3.25
N PHE A 38 11.46 0.64 -1.99
CA PHE A 38 11.97 -0.20 -0.93
C PHE A 38 10.80 -0.91 -0.26
N ARG A 39 11.08 -2.03 0.40
CA ARG A 39 10.13 -2.72 1.26
C ARG A 39 10.72 -2.83 2.64
N TYR A 40 9.96 -2.39 3.64
CA TYR A 40 10.30 -2.67 5.02
C TYR A 40 10.07 -4.15 5.32
N ARG A 41 11.05 -4.79 5.96
CA ARG A 41 10.90 -6.15 6.48
C ARG A 41 11.51 -6.25 7.86
N LYS A 42 10.74 -6.79 8.79
CA LYS A 42 11.23 -7.23 10.09
C LYS A 42 11.72 -8.68 10.00
N ARG A 43 13.00 -8.90 10.32
CA ARG A 43 13.56 -10.26 10.38
C ARG A 43 13.15 -10.93 11.69
N SER A 44 13.24 -12.25 11.74
CA SER A 44 12.95 -13.05 12.95
C SER A 44 13.81 -12.69 14.15
N SER A 45 14.96 -12.03 13.94
CA SER A 45 15.79 -11.44 15.01
C SER A 45 15.22 -10.16 15.62
N GLY A 46 14.07 -9.67 15.13
CA GLY A 46 13.47 -8.40 15.54
C GLY A 46 14.05 -7.17 14.83
N HIS A 47 15.09 -7.33 14.00
CA HIS A 47 15.71 -6.24 13.26
C HIS A 47 14.94 -5.90 11.99
N GLY A 48 14.52 -4.64 11.88
CA GLY A 48 13.94 -4.05 10.68
C GLY A 48 14.99 -3.69 9.63
N SER A 49 14.64 -3.83 8.36
CA SER A 49 15.49 -3.39 7.24
C SER A 49 14.66 -2.91 6.06
N LEU A 50 15.18 -1.91 5.34
CA LEU A 50 14.62 -1.45 4.06
C LEU A 50 15.32 -2.18 2.92
N GLU A 51 14.62 -3.12 2.27
CA GLU A 51 15.16 -3.90 1.17
C GLU A 51 14.75 -3.30 -0.19
N PRO A 52 15.68 -3.13 -1.16
CA PRO A 52 15.34 -2.54 -2.45
C PRO A 52 14.44 -3.48 -3.28
N VAL A 53 13.39 -2.92 -3.86
CA VAL A 53 12.52 -3.62 -4.81
C VAL A 53 13.21 -3.62 -6.17
N ARG A 54 13.73 -4.79 -6.57
CA ARG A 54 14.50 -4.96 -7.82
C ARG A 54 13.65 -5.00 -9.08
N HIS A 55 12.40 -5.43 -8.97
CA HIS A 55 11.48 -5.58 -10.09
C HIS A 55 10.27 -4.68 -9.89
N LEU A 56 10.35 -3.48 -10.45
CA LEU A 56 9.24 -2.55 -10.51
C LEU A 56 8.39 -2.83 -11.74
N SER A 57 7.07 -2.76 -11.57
CA SER A 57 6.14 -2.79 -12.70
C SER A 57 6.39 -1.58 -13.58
N ALA A 58 6.59 -1.76 -14.88
CA ALA A 58 6.79 -0.65 -15.83
C ALA A 58 5.49 0.10 -16.19
N MET A 59 4.37 -0.27 -15.56
CA MET A 59 3.04 0.28 -15.86
C MET A 59 2.99 1.81 -15.69
N GLY A 60 2.61 2.50 -16.75
CA GLY A 60 2.34 3.94 -16.77
C GLY A 60 0.90 4.29 -16.37
N LEU A 61 0.66 5.58 -16.13
CA LEU A 61 -0.67 6.08 -15.77
C LEU A 61 -1.69 5.93 -16.90
N ASP A 62 -1.25 6.03 -18.15
CA ASP A 62 -2.12 5.90 -19.34
C ASP A 62 -2.62 4.48 -19.58
N GLU A 63 -1.95 3.49 -18.99
CA GLU A 63 -2.34 2.09 -19.02
C GLU A 63 -3.48 1.77 -18.04
N LEU A 64 -3.75 2.65 -17.08
CA LEU A 64 -4.87 2.50 -16.16
C LEU A 64 -6.11 3.17 -16.76
N LYS A 65 -7.09 2.36 -17.19
CA LYS A 65 -8.35 2.81 -17.79
C LYS A 65 -9.48 2.83 -16.79
N GLU A 66 -10.52 3.60 -17.11
CA GLU A 66 -11.77 3.70 -16.34
C GLU A 66 -11.58 4.21 -14.91
N ILE A 67 -10.46 4.89 -14.65
CA ILE A 67 -10.13 5.49 -13.34
C ILE A 67 -9.55 6.91 -13.48
N ASP A 68 -9.94 7.65 -14.52
CA ASP A 68 -9.37 8.97 -14.84
C ASP A 68 -9.52 9.98 -13.69
N GLY A 69 -10.70 10.06 -13.08
CA GLY A 69 -10.92 10.94 -11.92
C GLY A 69 -10.07 10.57 -10.70
N GLN A 70 -9.79 9.28 -10.49
CA GLN A 70 -8.88 8.81 -9.44
C GLN A 70 -7.43 9.16 -9.77
N LYS A 71 -7.02 8.99 -11.04
CA LYS A 71 -5.69 9.37 -11.53
C LYS A 71 -5.42 10.86 -11.31
N GLU A 72 -6.33 11.73 -11.73
CA GLU A 72 -6.17 13.18 -11.60
C GLU A 72 -5.98 13.60 -10.14
N LYS A 73 -6.79 13.07 -9.22
CA LYS A 73 -6.69 13.36 -7.79
C LYS A 73 -5.33 12.97 -7.21
N ILE A 74 -4.89 11.74 -7.47
CA ILE A 74 -3.60 11.25 -6.96
C ILE A 74 -2.44 12.00 -7.61
N GLN A 75 -2.46 12.17 -8.94
CA GLN A 75 -1.41 12.87 -9.66
C GLN A 75 -1.25 14.30 -9.17
N ARG A 76 -2.34 15.04 -8.97
CA ARG A 76 -2.30 16.41 -8.45
C ARG A 76 -1.66 16.46 -7.06
N ASN A 77 -2.07 15.57 -6.15
CA ASN A 77 -1.53 15.50 -4.79
C ASN A 77 -0.04 15.12 -4.78
N THR A 78 0.34 14.09 -5.53
CA THR A 78 1.74 13.66 -5.65
C THR A 78 2.61 14.71 -6.33
N GLN A 79 2.08 15.42 -7.34
CA GLN A 79 2.81 16.51 -8.00
C GLN A 79 3.06 17.68 -7.04
N GLN A 80 2.07 18.03 -6.20
CA GLN A 80 2.27 19.03 -5.14
C GLN A 80 3.39 18.59 -4.18
N PHE A 81 3.37 17.33 -3.74
CA PHE A 81 4.36 16.79 -2.82
C PHE A 81 5.79 16.82 -3.39
N VAL A 82 5.99 16.38 -4.63
CA VAL A 82 7.32 16.39 -5.27
C VAL A 82 7.82 17.80 -5.59
N ASP A 83 6.91 18.75 -5.79
CA ASP A 83 7.24 20.18 -5.92
C ASP A 83 7.54 20.85 -4.56
N GLY A 84 7.44 20.13 -3.44
CA GLY A 84 7.61 20.70 -2.10
C GLY A 84 6.43 21.56 -1.62
N LYS A 85 5.27 21.42 -2.25
CA LYS A 85 4.02 22.10 -1.86
C LYS A 85 3.22 21.23 -0.86
N PRO A 86 2.29 21.82 -0.10
CA PRO A 86 1.39 21.05 0.76
C PRO A 86 0.63 19.98 -0.02
N ALA A 87 0.58 18.78 0.54
CA ALA A 87 -0.09 17.61 -0.01
C ALA A 87 -0.62 16.74 1.13
N ASN A 88 -1.58 15.87 0.83
CA ASN A 88 -2.30 15.10 1.83
C ASN A 88 -1.85 13.65 1.88
N ASN A 89 -1.97 13.05 3.07
CA ASN A 89 -2.02 11.59 3.22
C ASN A 89 -3.25 11.05 2.47
N VAL A 90 -3.09 9.89 1.84
CA VAL A 90 -4.09 9.37 0.90
C VAL A 90 -4.63 8.03 1.36
N LEU A 91 -5.95 7.91 1.33
CA LEU A 91 -6.66 6.65 1.47
C LEU A 91 -7.37 6.27 0.17
N LEU A 92 -7.03 5.11 -0.38
CA LEU A 92 -7.66 4.54 -1.57
C LEU A 92 -8.59 3.39 -1.13
N THR A 93 -9.90 3.54 -1.29
CA THR A 93 -10.88 2.51 -0.90
C THR A 93 -11.51 1.86 -2.11
N GLY A 94 -12.04 0.65 -1.95
CA GLY A 94 -12.83 0.00 -3.01
C GLY A 94 -12.50 -1.47 -3.22
N ALA A 95 -13.18 -2.10 -4.18
CA ALA A 95 -13.08 -3.54 -4.39
C ALA A 95 -11.68 -3.99 -4.82
N ARG A 96 -11.41 -5.30 -4.65
CA ARG A 96 -10.15 -5.92 -5.12
C ARG A 96 -10.06 -5.87 -6.64
N GLY A 97 -8.84 -5.59 -7.14
CA GLY A 97 -8.56 -5.62 -8.58
C GLY A 97 -9.05 -4.42 -9.39
N THR A 98 -9.46 -3.33 -8.73
CA THR A 98 -9.87 -2.06 -9.38
C THR A 98 -8.70 -1.12 -9.73
N GLY A 99 -7.46 -1.51 -9.43
CA GLY A 99 -6.27 -0.76 -9.83
C GLY A 99 -5.66 0.15 -8.75
N LYS A 100 -6.09 0.07 -7.48
CA LYS A 100 -5.57 0.91 -6.39
C LYS A 100 -4.03 0.84 -6.23
N SER A 101 -3.49 -0.35 -6.00
CA SER A 101 -2.03 -0.55 -5.85
C SER A 101 -1.28 -0.30 -7.16
N SER A 102 -1.93 -0.55 -8.31
CA SER A 102 -1.37 -0.25 -9.63
C SER A 102 -1.24 1.25 -9.87
N LEU A 103 -2.20 2.05 -9.38
CA LEU A 103 -2.14 3.51 -9.45
C LEU A 103 -0.96 4.06 -8.65
N ILE A 104 -0.71 3.54 -7.44
CA ILE A 104 0.44 3.97 -6.63
C ILE A 104 1.76 3.69 -7.35
N LYS A 105 1.88 2.50 -7.96
CA LYS A 105 3.08 2.12 -8.74
C LYS A 105 3.24 2.97 -10.00
N ALA A 106 2.15 3.25 -10.72
CA ALA A 106 2.18 4.12 -11.88
C ALA A 106 2.57 5.58 -11.51
N CYS A 107 2.10 6.07 -10.36
CA CYS A 107 2.52 7.36 -9.81
C CYS A 107 4.01 7.38 -9.45
N LEU A 108 4.54 6.31 -8.82
CA LEU A 108 5.97 6.19 -8.58
C LEU A 108 6.75 6.32 -9.89
N ASN A 109 6.37 5.56 -10.92
CA ASN A 109 7.06 5.60 -12.22
C ASN A 109 7.08 6.99 -12.84
N ALA A 110 5.97 7.73 -12.75
CA ALA A 110 5.86 9.07 -13.34
C ALA A 110 6.68 10.15 -12.61
N TYR A 111 6.95 9.97 -11.31
CA TYR A 111 7.59 10.99 -10.47
C TYR A 111 8.94 10.56 -9.87
N ALA A 112 9.40 9.31 -10.10
CA ALA A 112 10.68 8.82 -9.58
C ALA A 112 11.87 9.66 -10.06
N SER A 113 11.83 10.15 -11.30
CA SER A 113 12.84 11.06 -11.86
C SER A 113 12.84 12.45 -11.21
N LYS A 114 11.75 12.83 -10.54
CA LYS A 114 11.62 14.07 -9.74
C LYS A 114 11.95 13.86 -8.26
N GLY A 115 12.55 12.72 -7.90
CA GLY A 115 12.94 12.42 -6.52
C GLY A 115 11.88 11.74 -5.67
N LEU A 116 10.78 11.25 -6.26
CA LEU A 116 9.83 10.40 -5.53
C LEU A 116 10.44 9.03 -5.24
N ARG A 117 10.19 8.53 -4.04
CA ARG A 117 10.55 7.19 -3.56
C ARG A 117 9.34 6.55 -2.89
N LEU A 118 9.27 5.22 -2.94
CA LEU A 118 8.19 4.45 -2.32
C LEU A 118 8.76 3.49 -1.28
N ILE A 119 8.15 3.42 -0.10
CA ILE A 119 8.47 2.43 0.93
C ILE A 119 7.22 1.61 1.19
N GLU A 120 7.19 0.35 0.75
CA GLU A 120 6.11 -0.58 1.07
C GLU A 120 6.28 -1.09 2.52
N VAL A 121 5.25 -0.97 3.34
CA VAL A 121 5.20 -1.45 4.73
C VAL A 121 3.97 -2.33 4.89
N ASP A 122 4.14 -3.51 5.49
CA ASP A 122 3.03 -4.39 5.81
C ASP A 122 2.21 -3.82 6.98
N LYS A 123 0.91 -4.14 7.04
CA LYS A 123 0.03 -3.68 8.13
C LYS A 123 0.58 -4.06 9.52
N ALA A 124 1.22 -5.22 9.65
CA ALA A 124 1.77 -5.71 10.92
C ALA A 124 3.00 -4.91 11.37
N ASP A 125 3.72 -4.29 10.42
CA ASP A 125 4.97 -3.57 10.65
C ASP A 125 4.78 -2.05 10.80
N LEU A 126 3.53 -1.55 10.73
CA LEU A 126 3.22 -0.13 10.91
C LEU A 126 3.60 0.41 12.30
N THR A 127 3.84 -0.45 13.29
CA THR A 127 4.37 -0.03 14.59
C THR A 127 5.74 0.63 14.48
N ASP A 128 6.51 0.25 13.47
CA ASP A 128 7.90 0.68 13.25
C ASP A 128 7.95 1.89 12.31
N LEU A 129 6.79 2.48 11.97
CA LEU A 129 6.68 3.65 11.12
C LEU A 129 7.47 4.88 11.64
N PRO A 130 7.56 5.16 12.96
CA PRO A 130 8.44 6.21 13.48
C PRO A 130 9.91 6.00 13.09
N ASP A 131 10.43 4.79 13.24
CA ASP A 131 11.83 4.47 12.88
C ASP A 131 12.06 4.63 11.37
N ILE A 132 11.07 4.26 10.54
CA ILE A 132 11.14 4.46 9.09
C ILE A 132 11.18 5.95 8.74
N VAL A 133 10.35 6.77 9.41
CA VAL A 133 10.30 8.22 9.21
C VAL A 133 11.62 8.87 9.62
N ASP A 134 12.19 8.49 10.75
CA ASP A 134 13.46 9.02 11.24
C ASP A 134 14.59 8.80 10.24
N VAL A 135 14.66 7.60 9.66
CA VAL A 135 15.65 7.22 8.64
C VAL A 135 15.54 8.06 7.35
N VAL A 136 14.35 8.50 6.98
CA VAL A 136 14.15 9.28 5.73
C VAL A 136 14.03 10.79 5.95
N SER A 137 13.81 11.25 7.18
CA SER A 137 13.50 12.65 7.52
C SER A 137 14.56 13.66 7.03
N GLY A 138 15.85 13.29 7.09
CA GLY A 138 16.97 14.14 6.68
C GLY A 138 17.26 14.14 5.17
N ARG A 139 16.49 13.38 4.39
CA ARG A 139 16.79 13.14 2.97
C ARG A 139 16.12 14.15 2.04
N PRO A 140 16.77 14.50 0.91
CA PRO A 140 16.18 15.41 -0.07
C PRO A 140 15.05 14.78 -0.90
N GLU A 141 15.02 13.45 -1.03
CA GLU A 141 13.95 12.75 -1.74
C GLU A 141 12.60 12.87 -1.02
N LYS A 142 11.51 12.65 -1.77
CA LYS A 142 10.14 12.63 -1.26
C LYS A 142 9.67 11.19 -1.13
N PHE A 143 9.25 10.77 0.06
CA PHE A 143 8.90 9.39 0.37
C PHE A 143 7.38 9.24 0.51
N ILE A 144 6.82 8.33 -0.25
CA ILE A 144 5.50 7.78 0.05
C ILE A 144 5.71 6.48 0.82
N VAL A 145 5.26 6.43 2.07
CA VAL A 145 5.13 5.17 2.80
C VAL A 145 3.77 4.58 2.44
N TYR A 146 3.79 3.40 1.84
CA TYR A 146 2.62 2.73 1.29
C TYR A 146 2.27 1.45 2.07
N CYS A 147 1.05 1.40 2.60
CA CYS A 147 0.45 0.20 3.19
C CYS A 147 -0.64 -0.37 2.27
N ASP A 148 -0.45 -1.61 1.81
CA ASP A 148 -1.47 -2.33 1.04
C ASP A 148 -2.51 -2.97 1.98
N ASP A 149 -3.75 -3.14 1.51
CA ASP A 149 -4.87 -3.79 2.20
C ASP A 149 -5.02 -3.46 3.71
N LEU A 150 -5.00 -2.16 4.06
CA LEU A 150 -5.22 -1.69 5.42
C LEU A 150 -6.62 -2.10 5.91
N SER A 151 -6.61 -2.83 7.02
CA SER A 151 -7.79 -3.30 7.77
C SER A 151 -7.57 -2.99 9.24
N PHE A 152 -8.60 -2.49 9.94
CA PHE A 152 -8.51 -2.28 11.39
C PHE A 152 -9.25 -3.38 12.13
N GLU A 153 -8.47 -4.22 12.80
CA GLU A 153 -8.96 -5.13 13.82
C GLU A 153 -8.75 -4.50 15.21
N ASP A 154 -9.68 -4.74 16.13
CA ASP A 154 -9.66 -4.10 17.43
C ASP A 154 -8.43 -4.57 18.23
N GLY A 155 -7.66 -3.63 18.78
CA GLY A 155 -6.47 -3.92 19.59
C GLY A 155 -5.12 -3.98 18.85
N GLU A 156 -5.07 -3.74 17.53
CA GLU A 156 -3.80 -3.72 16.79
C GLU A 156 -2.92 -2.50 17.15
N ALA A 157 -1.68 -2.72 17.59
CA ALA A 157 -0.72 -1.66 17.91
C ALA A 157 -0.39 -0.77 16.70
N SER A 158 -0.45 -1.34 15.49
CA SER A 158 -0.30 -0.65 14.20
C SER A 158 -1.19 0.57 14.05
N TYR A 159 -2.41 0.52 14.59
CA TYR A 159 -3.36 1.63 14.55
C TYR A 159 -2.84 2.86 15.31
N LYS A 160 -2.30 2.68 16.52
CA LYS A 160 -1.83 3.81 17.36
C LYS A 160 -0.63 4.51 16.74
N ALA A 161 0.28 3.75 16.13
CA ALA A 161 1.44 4.31 15.43
C ALA A 161 1.02 5.14 14.22
N LEU A 162 0.15 4.59 13.36
CA LEU A 162 -0.39 5.30 12.21
C LEU A 162 -1.18 6.56 12.62
N LYS A 163 -2.01 6.44 13.67
CA LYS A 163 -2.78 7.54 14.27
C LYS A 163 -1.86 8.71 14.67
N SER A 164 -0.81 8.42 15.43
CA SER A 164 0.16 9.41 15.92
C SER A 164 0.87 10.17 14.80
N ILE A 165 1.17 9.48 13.69
CA ILE A 165 1.86 10.08 12.54
C ILE A 165 0.93 10.95 11.72
N LEU A 166 -0.31 10.50 11.51
CA LEU A 166 -1.33 11.29 10.81
C LEU A 166 -1.77 12.53 11.59
N ASP A 167 -1.71 12.52 12.92
CA ASP A 167 -1.94 13.71 13.77
C ASP A 167 -0.82 14.75 13.67
N GLY A 168 0.33 14.39 13.09
CA GLY A 168 1.49 15.27 13.06
C GLY A 168 2.01 15.56 14.47
N SER A 169 2.06 14.55 15.35
CA SER A 169 2.78 14.67 16.62
C SER A 169 4.19 15.26 16.40
N VAL A 170 4.77 15.92 17.40
CA VAL A 170 5.96 16.80 17.27
C VAL A 170 7.16 16.18 16.52
N ALA A 171 7.26 14.85 16.48
CA ALA A 171 8.30 14.11 15.74
C ALA A 171 7.92 13.73 14.28
N ALA A 172 6.65 13.72 13.90
CA ALA A 172 6.14 13.04 12.70
C ALA A 172 5.84 13.92 11.48
N SER A 173 5.77 15.25 11.64
CA SER A 173 5.52 16.17 10.51
C SER A 173 6.81 16.45 9.74
N THR A 174 7.30 15.45 9.03
CA THR A 174 8.42 15.64 8.11
C THR A 174 7.89 16.08 6.74
N PRO A 175 8.37 17.19 6.17
CA PRO A 175 7.84 17.74 4.91
C PRO A 175 8.16 16.88 3.68
N ASN A 176 8.84 15.75 3.87
CA ASN A 176 9.27 14.82 2.83
C ASN A 176 8.66 13.41 2.97
N VAL A 177 7.68 13.21 3.85
CA VAL A 177 6.95 11.93 3.97
C VAL A 177 5.44 12.12 3.80
N LEU A 178 4.80 11.24 3.03
CA LEU A 178 3.36 11.07 3.00
C LEU A 178 2.98 9.60 3.20
N ILE A 179 1.85 9.36 3.86
CA ILE A 179 1.27 8.03 4.03
C ILE A 179 0.19 7.79 3.00
N TYR A 180 0.36 6.75 2.20
CA TYR A 180 -0.64 6.25 1.27
C TYR A 180 -1.10 4.88 1.76
N ALA A 181 -2.40 4.66 1.82
CA ALA A 181 -2.96 3.38 2.22
C ALA A 181 -4.06 2.96 1.26
N THR A 182 -4.18 1.65 1.01
CA THR A 182 -5.31 1.09 0.27
C THR A 182 -6.14 0.22 1.19
N SER A 183 -7.47 0.28 1.11
CA SER A 183 -8.36 -0.65 1.80
C SER A 183 -9.29 -1.33 0.79
N ASN A 184 -9.53 -2.63 0.99
CA ASN A 184 -10.52 -3.37 0.21
C ASN A 184 -11.96 -3.18 0.71
N ARG A 185 -12.14 -2.56 1.88
CA ARG A 185 -13.46 -2.14 2.36
C ARG A 185 -13.81 -0.79 1.74
N ARG A 186 -15.07 -0.60 1.30
CA ARG A 186 -15.55 0.67 0.69
C ARG A 186 -15.47 1.83 1.68
N HIS A 187 -15.64 1.51 2.96
CA HIS A 187 -15.36 2.36 4.09
C HIS A 187 -14.43 1.59 5.03
N LEU A 188 -13.49 2.29 5.68
CA LEU A 188 -12.78 1.73 6.85
C LEU A 188 -13.73 1.42 8.01
N LEU A 189 -14.99 1.86 7.88
CA LEU A 189 -16.08 1.71 8.82
C LEU A 189 -16.86 0.42 8.60
N PRO A 190 -17.41 -0.17 9.67
CA PRO A 190 -18.42 -1.20 9.56
C PRO A 190 -19.65 -0.70 8.78
N GLU A 191 -20.07 -1.42 7.73
CA GLU A 191 -21.38 -1.20 7.10
C GLU A 191 -22.47 -2.12 7.71
N TYR A 192 -22.10 -3.10 8.55
CA TYR A 192 -23.02 -4.16 8.98
C TYR A 192 -23.61 -3.92 10.37
N MET A 193 -24.94 -4.02 10.48
CA MET A 193 -25.69 -4.02 11.76
C MET A 193 -25.19 -5.04 12.81
N LYS A 194 -24.40 -6.05 12.41
CA LYS A 194 -23.77 -7.00 13.36
C LYS A 194 -22.57 -6.42 14.10
N GLU A 195 -21.82 -5.50 13.51
CA GLU A 195 -20.80 -4.71 14.22
C GLU A 195 -21.47 -3.58 15.04
N ASN A 196 -22.76 -3.32 14.78
CA ASN A 196 -23.61 -2.42 15.59
C ASN A 196 -24.26 -3.06 16.83
N LEU A 197 -23.87 -4.28 17.20
CA LEU A 197 -24.42 -4.92 18.40
C LEU A 197 -23.81 -4.40 19.73
N GLY A 198 -22.75 -3.58 19.65
CA GLY A 198 -22.14 -2.89 20.79
C GLY A 198 -22.70 -1.48 21.06
N TYR A 199 -23.79 -1.08 20.39
CA TYR A 199 -24.40 0.23 20.58
C TYR A 199 -25.15 0.28 21.90
N THR A 200 -24.78 1.24 22.75
CA THR A 200 -25.52 1.51 23.98
C THR A 200 -26.58 2.56 23.66
N HIS A 201 -27.84 2.22 23.88
CA HIS A 201 -28.93 3.19 23.75
C HIS A 201 -28.89 4.12 24.97
N THR A 202 -28.78 5.42 24.77
CA THR A 202 -29.12 6.42 25.80
C THR A 202 -30.64 6.63 25.81
N ASP A 203 -31.20 7.07 26.94
CA ASP A 203 -32.66 7.24 27.13
C ASP A 203 -33.33 8.22 26.14
N ASP A 204 -32.52 8.99 25.39
CA ASP A 204 -32.97 9.93 24.35
C ASP A 204 -33.01 9.33 22.93
N GLY A 205 -32.70 8.04 22.77
CA GLY A 205 -32.76 7.34 21.47
C GLY A 205 -31.59 7.61 20.53
N GLU A 206 -30.53 8.27 21.00
CA GLU A 206 -29.30 8.47 20.24
C GLU A 206 -28.42 7.21 20.25
N VAL A 207 -27.90 6.89 19.07
CA VAL A 207 -27.20 5.65 18.75
C VAL A 207 -25.69 5.98 18.77
N HIS A 208 -25.03 5.79 19.92
CA HIS A 208 -23.59 6.04 20.07
C HIS A 208 -22.77 4.86 19.51
N PRO A 209 -21.90 5.08 18.50
CA PRO A 209 -20.98 4.05 18.03
C PRO A 209 -20.08 3.59 19.19
N GLY A 210 -19.81 2.29 19.30
CA GLY A 210 -18.84 1.80 20.28
C GLY A 210 -17.46 2.45 20.05
N GLU A 211 -16.65 2.61 21.11
CA GLU A 211 -15.35 3.31 21.08
C GLU A 211 -14.45 2.87 19.90
N ALA A 212 -14.45 1.58 19.56
CA ALA A 212 -13.69 1.03 18.44
C ALA A 212 -14.13 1.55 17.05
N VAL A 213 -15.41 1.89 16.88
CA VAL A 213 -15.95 2.47 15.64
C VAL A 213 -15.57 3.95 15.54
N GLU A 214 -15.72 4.72 16.63
CA GLU A 214 -15.30 6.13 16.68
C GLU A 214 -13.81 6.29 16.40
N GLU A 215 -12.98 5.38 16.91
CA GLU A 215 -11.56 5.32 16.60
C GLU A 215 -11.30 5.12 15.11
N LYS A 216 -11.97 4.16 14.45
CA LYS A 216 -11.81 3.92 13.01
C LYS A 216 -12.25 5.13 12.18
N ILE A 217 -13.32 5.83 12.58
CA ILE A 217 -13.76 7.10 11.96
C ILE A 217 -12.64 8.14 12.09
N SER A 218 -12.19 8.38 13.33
CA SER A 218 -11.20 9.39 13.67
C SER A 218 -9.89 9.23 12.89
N LEU A 219 -9.44 7.99 12.65
CA LEU A 219 -8.25 7.74 11.86
C LEU A 219 -8.49 8.00 10.37
N SER A 220 -9.62 7.53 9.85
CA SER A 220 -9.99 7.69 8.45
C SER A 220 -10.04 9.18 8.07
N GLU A 221 -10.60 10.03 8.93
CA GLU A 221 -10.71 11.48 8.72
C GLU A 221 -9.36 12.20 8.56
N ARG A 222 -8.27 11.61 9.04
CA ARG A 222 -6.93 12.22 8.95
C ARG A 222 -6.23 11.99 7.62
N PHE A 223 -6.77 11.10 6.79
CA PHE A 223 -6.40 11.07 5.40
C PHE A 223 -7.06 12.25 4.69
N GLY A 224 -6.28 13.30 4.38
CA GLY A 224 -6.81 14.51 3.74
C GLY A 224 -7.27 14.31 2.28
N LEU A 225 -6.96 13.17 1.66
CA LEU A 225 -7.46 12.81 0.33
C LEU A 225 -8.00 11.38 0.29
N TRP A 226 -9.29 11.26 0.01
CA TRP A 226 -9.97 9.97 -0.17
C TRP A 226 -10.26 9.72 -1.65
N VAL A 227 -9.90 8.53 -2.12
CA VAL A 227 -10.07 8.12 -3.52
C VAL A 227 -10.77 6.77 -3.58
N SER A 228 -12.05 6.79 -3.94
CA SER A 228 -12.89 5.60 -4.00
C SER A 228 -12.85 4.94 -5.38
N PHE A 229 -12.73 3.61 -5.40
CA PHE A 229 -12.73 2.77 -6.59
C PHE A 229 -13.96 1.87 -6.59
N TYR A 230 -14.84 2.10 -7.57
CA TYR A 230 -16.06 1.33 -7.73
C TYR A 230 -15.80 0.07 -8.57
N PRO A 231 -16.63 -0.99 -8.41
CA PRO A 231 -16.59 -2.13 -9.33
C PRO A 231 -16.85 -1.67 -10.76
N PHE A 232 -16.16 -2.28 -11.72
CA PHE A 232 -16.33 -1.92 -13.12
C PHE A 232 -17.71 -2.29 -13.64
N SER A 233 -18.27 -1.41 -14.46
CA SER A 233 -19.37 -1.75 -15.35
C SER A 233 -18.95 -2.84 -16.35
N GLN A 234 -19.93 -3.43 -17.04
CA GLN A 234 -19.61 -4.43 -18.07
C GLN A 234 -18.76 -3.83 -19.21
N GLU A 235 -19.12 -2.63 -19.67
CA GLU A 235 -18.40 -1.98 -20.78
C GLU A 235 -17.00 -1.53 -20.35
N GLU A 236 -16.84 -1.05 -19.12
CA GLU A 236 -15.53 -0.75 -18.54
C GLU A 236 -14.65 -2.01 -18.48
N TYR A 237 -15.20 -3.12 -17.99
CA TYR A 237 -14.50 -4.40 -17.97
C TYR A 237 -14.08 -4.86 -19.37
N LEU A 238 -14.98 -4.79 -20.36
CA LEU A 238 -14.66 -5.17 -21.75
C LEU A 238 -13.62 -4.24 -22.39
N THR A 239 -13.63 -2.96 -22.03
CA THR A 239 -12.62 -1.99 -22.46
C THR A 239 -11.23 -2.37 -21.92
N ILE A 240 -11.14 -2.73 -20.65
CA ILE A 240 -9.90 -3.18 -20.01
C ILE A 240 -9.43 -4.52 -20.61
N VAL A 241 -10.34 -5.46 -20.88
CA VAL A 241 -10.02 -6.73 -21.56
C VAL A 241 -9.41 -6.46 -22.93
N ALA A 242 -10.05 -5.62 -23.75
CA ALA A 242 -9.56 -5.27 -25.08
C ALA A 242 -8.15 -4.66 -25.02
N GLN A 243 -7.89 -3.78 -24.05
CA GLN A 243 -6.56 -3.20 -23.86
C GLN A 243 -5.51 -4.27 -23.53
N TRP A 244 -5.79 -5.20 -22.62
CA TRP A 244 -4.84 -6.27 -22.28
C TRP A 244 -4.59 -7.21 -23.45
N LEU A 245 -5.62 -7.54 -24.24
CA LEU A 245 -5.45 -8.34 -25.45
C LEU A 245 -4.57 -7.61 -26.47
N ARG A 246 -4.76 -6.30 -26.68
CA ARG A 246 -3.88 -5.49 -27.53
C ARG A 246 -2.43 -5.49 -27.05
N SER A 247 -2.20 -5.32 -25.74
CA SER A 247 -0.83 -5.32 -25.20
C SER A 247 -0.15 -6.68 -25.28
N LEU A 248 -0.92 -7.76 -25.39
CA LEU A 248 -0.45 -9.12 -25.66
C LEU A 248 -0.35 -9.47 -27.15
N GLY A 249 -0.62 -8.51 -28.05
CA GLY A 249 -0.47 -8.68 -29.50
C GLY A 249 -1.63 -9.40 -30.18
N VAL A 250 -2.80 -9.50 -29.54
CA VAL A 250 -3.98 -10.13 -30.14
C VAL A 250 -4.60 -9.20 -31.19
N PRO A 251 -4.92 -9.67 -32.42
CA PRO A 251 -5.53 -8.85 -33.46
C PRO A 251 -6.93 -8.31 -33.10
N GLU A 252 -7.30 -7.12 -33.59
CA GLU A 252 -8.62 -6.50 -33.31
C GLU A 252 -9.81 -7.39 -33.65
N ALA A 253 -9.72 -8.18 -34.73
CA ALA A 253 -10.77 -9.12 -35.10
C ALA A 253 -11.02 -10.16 -33.99
N ALA A 254 -9.95 -10.76 -33.47
CA ALA A 254 -10.04 -11.73 -32.38
C ALA A 254 -10.46 -11.08 -31.04
N ILE A 255 -10.09 -9.81 -30.81
CA ILE A 255 -10.55 -9.05 -29.63
C ILE A 255 -12.08 -8.87 -29.64
N ALA A 256 -12.67 -8.56 -30.80
CA ALA A 256 -14.11 -8.42 -30.93
C ALA A 256 -14.83 -9.74 -30.60
N GLU A 257 -14.29 -10.86 -31.09
CA GLU A 257 -14.79 -12.22 -30.84
C GLU A 257 -14.58 -12.69 -29.38
N ALA A 258 -13.58 -12.15 -28.69
CA ALA A 258 -13.27 -12.50 -27.29
C ALA A 258 -14.29 -11.93 -26.28
N ARG A 259 -15.11 -10.94 -26.66
CA ARG A 259 -16.03 -10.25 -25.72
C ARG A 259 -16.97 -11.21 -24.96
N PRO A 260 -17.71 -12.14 -25.61
CA PRO A 260 -18.60 -13.05 -24.90
C PRO A 260 -17.84 -13.99 -23.95
N GLN A 261 -16.68 -14.50 -24.38
CA GLN A 261 -15.83 -15.37 -23.56
C GLN A 261 -15.32 -14.63 -22.32
N ALA A 262 -14.94 -13.36 -22.48
CA ALA A 262 -14.52 -12.51 -21.37
C ALA A 262 -15.62 -12.32 -20.31
N LEU A 263 -16.88 -12.21 -20.74
CA LEU A 263 -18.02 -12.08 -19.84
C LEU A 263 -18.31 -13.38 -19.09
N VAL A 264 -18.23 -14.53 -19.77
CA VAL A 264 -18.34 -15.84 -19.13
C VAL A 264 -17.24 -16.02 -18.08
N TRP A 265 -16.00 -15.69 -18.43
CA TRP A 265 -14.87 -15.73 -17.50
C TRP A 265 -15.09 -14.86 -16.26
N ALA A 266 -15.63 -13.65 -16.43
CA ALA A 266 -15.95 -12.76 -15.30
C ALA A 266 -17.04 -13.33 -14.38
N LEU A 267 -18.04 -14.00 -14.95
CA LEU A 267 -19.12 -14.67 -14.21
C LEU A 267 -18.57 -15.85 -13.40
N GLU A 268 -17.74 -16.71 -14.00
CA GLU A 268 -17.10 -17.83 -13.32
C GLU A 268 -16.20 -17.39 -12.16
N ARG A 269 -15.53 -16.25 -12.31
CA ARG A 269 -14.70 -15.63 -11.26
C ARG A 269 -15.50 -14.81 -10.24
N GLY A 270 -16.80 -14.59 -10.49
CA GLY A 270 -17.68 -13.80 -9.63
C GLY A 270 -17.30 -12.31 -9.52
N SER A 271 -16.53 -11.76 -10.46
CA SER A 271 -16.05 -10.38 -10.38
C SER A 271 -15.64 -9.80 -11.73
N ARG A 272 -15.98 -8.52 -11.95
CA ARG A 272 -15.45 -7.67 -13.02
C ARG A 272 -14.37 -6.77 -12.43
N SER A 273 -13.11 -7.14 -12.66
CA SER A 273 -11.94 -6.41 -12.18
C SER A 273 -10.84 -6.40 -13.24
N GLY A 274 -9.93 -5.44 -13.18
CA GLY A 274 -8.79 -5.37 -14.09
C GLY A 274 -7.86 -6.58 -13.93
N ARG A 275 -7.81 -7.16 -12.72
CA ARG A 275 -7.12 -8.43 -12.46
C ARG A 275 -7.76 -9.59 -13.23
N VAL A 276 -9.09 -9.71 -13.16
CA VAL A 276 -9.83 -10.77 -13.88
C VAL A 276 -9.70 -10.58 -15.39
N ALA A 277 -9.77 -9.33 -15.87
CA ALA A 277 -9.55 -8.98 -17.27
C ALA A 277 -8.15 -9.40 -17.77
N PHE A 278 -7.10 -9.11 -17.00
CA PHE A 278 -5.73 -9.52 -17.35
C PHE A 278 -5.56 -11.04 -17.36
N GLN A 279 -6.17 -11.75 -16.41
CA GLN A 279 -6.14 -13.22 -16.36
C GLN A 279 -6.82 -13.84 -17.59
N PHE A 280 -8.00 -13.32 -17.97
CA PHE A 280 -8.67 -13.72 -19.20
C PHE A 280 -7.80 -13.44 -20.44
N ALA A 281 -7.26 -12.22 -20.56
CA ALA A 281 -6.48 -11.82 -21.72
C ALA A 281 -5.21 -12.68 -21.89
N ARG A 282 -4.55 -13.04 -20.79
CA ARG A 282 -3.39 -13.95 -20.81
C ARG A 282 -3.77 -15.35 -21.28
N ASP A 283 -4.90 -15.89 -20.80
CA ASP A 283 -5.39 -17.20 -21.21
C ASP A 283 -5.75 -17.21 -22.70
N PHE A 284 -6.55 -16.25 -23.13
CA PHE A 284 -6.97 -16.10 -24.53
C PHE A 284 -5.77 -15.93 -25.48
N ALA A 285 -4.83 -15.04 -25.16
CA ALA A 285 -3.63 -14.84 -25.98
C ALA A 285 -2.76 -16.11 -26.05
N GLY A 286 -2.66 -16.86 -24.95
CA GLY A 286 -1.95 -18.14 -24.92
C GLY A 286 -2.59 -19.21 -25.80
N GLN A 287 -3.91 -19.25 -25.88
CA GLN A 287 -4.64 -20.17 -26.78
C GLN A 287 -4.45 -19.81 -28.25
N GLN A 288 -4.48 -18.50 -28.58
CA GLN A 288 -4.26 -18.00 -29.96
C GLN A 288 -2.82 -18.24 -30.46
N ALA A 289 -1.82 -18.23 -29.58
CA ALA A 289 -0.43 -18.50 -29.98
C ALA A 289 -0.17 -19.98 -30.32
N ASN A 290 -1.08 -20.88 -29.93
CA ASN A 290 -0.99 -22.33 -30.18
C ASN A 290 -1.91 -22.82 -31.30
N GLY A 291 -2.70 -21.92 -31.92
CA GLY A 291 -3.59 -22.21 -33.06
C GLY A 291 -3.05 -21.61 -34.35
#